data_AF-I3UDV3-F1
#
_entry.id   AF-I3UDV3-F1
#
_cell.length_a   1.000
_cell.length_b   1.000
_cell.length_c   1.000
_cell.angle_alpha   90.00
_cell.angle_beta   90.00
_cell.angle_gamma   90.00
#
_symmetry.space_group_name_H-M   'P 1'
#
loop_
_entity.id
_entity.type
_entity.pdbx_description
1 polymer ?
#
loop_
_entity_poly.entity_id
_entity_poly.type
_entity_poly.pdbx_seq_one_letter_code
_entity_poly.pdbx_strand_id
1 'polypeptide(L)'
;MSVVAIVAIVAAVVAGNQEKIASSGLEIFAVVILHNGLGLLLGYWLAKLSGLSVAQRKTLSIEVGMQNSGLGAALATAHFSPAAAVPSAIFSVWHNITGPLVATLYQRFKNDDATSTAQDKEHPVSDATAALRD
;
A
#
# COMPACT_ATOMS: atom_id res chain seq x y z
N MET A 1 0.22 -16.28 13.77
CA MET A 1 1.70 -16.23 13.93
C MET A 1 2.27 -14.87 13.54
N SER A 2 1.95 -14.29 12.38
CA SER A 2 2.52 -12.98 11.94
C SER A 2 2.18 -11.79 12.86
N VAL A 3 0.96 -11.71 13.38
CA VAL A 3 0.57 -10.64 14.34
C VAL A 3 1.33 -10.77 15.67
N VAL A 4 1.53 -11.99 16.16
CA VAL A 4 2.29 -12.21 17.41
C VAL A 4 3.75 -11.80 17.22
N ALA A 5 4.36 -12.15 16.08
CA ALA A 5 5.72 -11.75 15.74
C ALA A 5 5.86 -10.23 15.64
N ILE A 6 4.91 -9.55 15.01
CA ILE A 6 4.98 -8.10 14.84
C ILE A 6 4.80 -7.36 16.16
N VAL A 7 3.88 -7.82 17.01
CA VAL A 7 3.69 -7.28 18.37
C VAL A 7 4.93 -7.50 19.22
N ALA A 8 5.58 -8.66 19.13
CA ALA A 8 6.82 -8.94 19.85
C ALA A 8 7.99 -8.04 19.41
N ILE A 9 8.16 -7.83 18.09
CA ILE A 9 9.18 -6.92 17.54
C ILE A 9 8.92 -5.48 18.02
N VAL A 10 7.68 -5.00 17.92
CA VAL A 10 7.31 -3.65 18.37
C VAL A 10 7.57 -3.49 19.86
N ALA A 11 7.15 -4.45 20.69
CA ALA A 11 7.37 -4.41 22.13
C ALA A 11 8.86 -4.37 22.50
N ALA A 12 9.69 -5.19 21.86
CA ALA A 12 11.13 -5.22 22.10
C ALA A 12 11.80 -3.88 21.73
N VAL A 13 11.44 -3.30 20.59
CA VAL A 13 12.00 -2.02 20.13
C VAL A 13 11.56 -0.86 21.02
N VAL A 14 10.28 -0.82 21.44
CA VAL A 14 9.75 0.22 22.32
C VAL A 14 10.40 0.14 23.71
N ALA A 15 10.49 -1.05 24.30
CA ALA A 15 11.10 -1.26 25.61
C ALA A 15 12.58 -0.86 25.63
N GLY A 16 13.33 -1.18 24.57
CA GLY A 16 14.75 -0.84 24.45
C GLY A 16 15.06 0.62 24.13
N ASN A 17 14.06 1.43 23.74
CA ASN A 17 14.27 2.81 23.26
C ASN A 17 13.32 3.83 23.90
N GLN A 18 12.74 3.53 25.06
CA GLN A 18 11.70 4.34 25.71
C GLN A 18 12.09 5.81 25.88
N GLU A 19 13.32 6.11 26.31
CA GLU A 19 13.79 7.50 26.51
C GLU A 19 13.81 8.30 25.20
N LYS A 20 14.26 7.70 24.09
CA LYS A 20 14.28 8.36 22.78
C LYS A 20 12.89 8.53 22.19
N ILE A 21 11.99 7.59 22.45
CA ILE A 21 10.58 7.71 22.06
C ILE A 21 9.92 8.83 22.88
N ALA A 22 10.26 8.98 24.15
CA ALA A 22 9.73 10.05 24.99
C ALA A 22 10.17 11.45 24.51
N SER A 23 11.39 11.59 23.98
CA SER A 23 11.91 12.87 23.50
C SER A 23 11.57 13.19 22.03
N SER A 24 11.63 12.20 21.13
CA SER A 24 11.49 12.41 19.68
C SER A 24 10.39 11.56 19.03
N GLY A 25 9.61 10.81 19.82
CA GLY A 25 8.61 9.87 19.30
C GLY A 25 7.54 10.52 18.45
N LEU A 26 7.12 11.75 18.77
CA LEU A 26 6.13 12.48 17.98
C LEU A 26 6.65 12.85 16.59
N GLU A 27 7.90 13.29 16.49
CA GLU A 27 8.56 13.63 15.22
C GLU A 27 8.72 12.37 14.35
N ILE A 28 9.21 11.28 14.95
CA ILE A 28 9.35 9.98 14.26
C ILE A 28 7.98 9.49 13.77
N PHE A 29 6.94 9.61 14.60
CA PHE A 29 5.59 9.21 14.23
C PHE A 29 5.06 10.05 13.06
N ALA A 30 5.25 11.37 13.08
CA ALA A 30 4.86 12.25 11.98
C ALA A 30 5.56 11.85 10.67
N VAL A 31 6.88 11.60 10.71
CA VAL A 31 7.64 11.13 9.54
C VAL A 31 7.12 9.79 9.03
N VAL A 32 6.80 8.85 9.92
CA VAL A 32 6.24 7.53 9.53
C VAL A 32 4.89 7.68 8.83
N ILE A 33 3.98 8.51 9.36
CA ILE A 33 2.69 8.78 8.73
C ILE A 33 2.88 9.36 7.34
N LEU A 34 3.74 10.39 7.23
CA LEU A 34 4.03 11.05 5.96
C LEU A 34 4.64 10.08 4.97
N HIS A 35 5.62 9.28 5.37
CA HIS A 35 6.30 8.31 4.50
C HIS A 35 5.34 7.25 3.96
N ASN A 36 4.47 6.69 4.81
CA ASN A 36 3.44 5.73 4.38
C ASN A 36 2.41 6.39 3.45
N GLY A 37 1.91 7.58 3.83
CA GLY A 37 0.95 8.33 3.02
C GLY A 37 1.51 8.71 1.65
N LEU A 38 2.76 9.15 1.59
CA LEU A 38 3.48 9.43 0.34
C LEU A 38 3.68 8.15 -0.48
N GLY A 39 4.05 7.03 0.13
CA GLY A 39 4.15 5.74 -0.58
C GLY A 39 2.83 5.34 -1.24
N LEU A 40 1.73 5.43 -0.49
CA LEU A 40 0.38 5.15 -1.01
C LEU A 40 0.00 6.09 -2.15
N LEU A 41 0.22 7.40 -1.97
CA LEU A 41 -0.15 8.44 -2.94
C LEU A 41 0.68 8.32 -4.23
N LEU A 42 2.00 8.24 -4.10
CA LEU A 42 2.93 8.17 -5.23
C LEU A 42 2.77 6.85 -5.97
N GLY A 43 2.59 5.72 -5.27
CA GLY A 43 2.31 4.44 -5.91
C GLY A 43 1.05 4.49 -6.79
N TYR A 44 -0.02 5.15 -6.31
CA TYR A 44 -1.23 5.36 -7.10
C TYR A 44 -0.99 6.31 -8.29
N TRP A 45 -0.37 7.46 -8.04
CA TRP A 45 -0.19 8.51 -9.04
C TRP A 45 0.76 8.10 -10.16
N LEU A 46 1.88 7.47 -9.84
CA LEU A 46 2.82 6.97 -10.83
C LEU A 46 2.16 5.88 -11.70
N ALA A 47 1.39 4.98 -11.11
CA ALA A 47 0.61 4.00 -11.86
C ALA A 47 -0.44 4.65 -12.78
N LYS A 48 -1.04 5.77 -12.33
CA LYS A 48 -1.98 6.56 -13.13
C LYS A 48 -1.28 7.24 -14.32
N LEU A 49 -0.13 7.86 -14.09
CA LEU A 49 0.66 8.52 -15.12
C LEU A 49 1.18 7.53 -16.16
N SER A 50 1.47 6.29 -15.74
CA SER A 50 1.85 5.19 -16.62
C SER A 50 0.68 4.54 -17.39
N GLY A 51 -0.55 5.08 -17.28
CA GLY A 51 -1.71 4.60 -18.03
C GLY A 51 -2.26 3.24 -17.57
N LEU A 52 -1.90 2.75 -16.38
CA LEU A 52 -2.34 1.43 -15.90
C LEU A 52 -3.83 1.42 -15.54
N SER A 53 -4.46 0.25 -15.53
CA SER A 53 -5.86 0.09 -15.12
C SER A 53 -6.06 0.50 -13.66
N VAL A 54 -7.29 0.86 -13.27
CA VAL A 54 -7.56 1.29 -11.89
C VAL A 54 -7.26 0.17 -10.87
N ALA A 55 -7.48 -1.09 -11.24
CA ALA A 55 -7.08 -2.24 -10.42
C ALA A 55 -5.55 -2.22 -10.17
N GLN A 56 -4.74 -2.07 -11.22
CA GLN A 56 -3.29 -2.00 -11.11
C GLN A 56 -2.82 -0.76 -10.31
N ARG A 57 -3.48 0.39 -10.45
CA ARG A 57 -3.17 1.60 -9.64
C ARG A 57 -3.40 1.36 -8.15
N LYS A 58 -4.52 0.73 -7.81
CA LYS A 58 -4.85 0.36 -6.41
C LYS A 58 -3.82 -0.63 -5.86
N THR A 59 -3.43 -1.62 -6.65
CA THR A 59 -2.37 -2.58 -6.29
C THR A 59 -1.04 -1.86 -6.04
N LEU A 60 -0.56 -1.03 -6.97
CA LEU A 60 0.72 -0.34 -6.83
C LEU A 60 0.74 0.68 -5.69
N SER A 61 -0.39 1.33 -5.42
CA SER A 61 -0.54 2.17 -4.23
C SER A 61 -0.25 1.38 -2.96
N ILE A 62 -0.90 0.22 -2.80
CA ILE A 62 -0.73 -0.63 -1.62
C ILE A 62 0.68 -1.22 -1.58
N GLU A 63 1.21 -1.73 -2.69
CA GLU A 63 2.54 -2.34 -2.75
C GLU A 63 3.65 -1.35 -2.34
N VAL A 64 3.57 -0.10 -2.81
CA VAL A 64 4.57 0.93 -2.48
C VAL A 64 4.39 1.44 -1.04
N GLY A 65 3.15 1.56 -0.58
CA GLY A 65 2.84 2.03 0.78
C GLY A 65 3.11 0.98 1.87
N MET A 66 2.98 -0.31 1.57
CA MET A 66 3.09 -1.43 2.51
C MET A 66 4.48 -2.05 2.44
N GLN A 67 5.40 -1.56 3.27
CA GLN A 67 6.78 -2.05 3.31
C GLN A 67 6.96 -3.19 4.32
N ASN A 68 7.97 -4.04 4.10
CA ASN A 68 8.39 -5.04 5.09
C ASN A 68 9.16 -4.35 6.23
N SER A 69 8.41 -3.86 7.22
CA SER A 69 8.92 -3.21 8.42
C SER A 69 9.73 -4.14 9.34
N GLY A 70 9.45 -5.45 9.33
CA GLY A 70 10.23 -6.43 10.10
C GLY A 70 11.66 -6.54 9.62
N LEU A 71 11.86 -6.62 8.30
CA LEU A 71 13.20 -6.60 7.69
C LEU A 71 13.92 -5.28 7.97
N GLY A 72 13.22 -4.15 7.89
CA GLY A 72 13.77 -2.83 8.23
C GLY A 72 14.29 -2.77 9.67
N ALA A 73 13.49 -3.23 10.64
CA ALA A 73 13.88 -3.29 12.05
C ALA A 73 15.07 -4.23 12.28
N ALA A 74 15.10 -5.39 11.61
CA ALA A 74 16.19 -6.36 11.72
C ALA A 74 17.51 -5.79 11.18
N LEU A 75 17.51 -5.18 9.99
CA LEU A 75 18.69 -4.54 9.41
C LEU A 75 19.17 -3.36 10.24
N ALA A 76 18.25 -2.52 10.74
CA ALA A 76 18.58 -1.39 11.60
C ALA A 76 19.25 -1.83 12.91
N THR A 77 18.73 -2.90 13.53
CA THR A 77 19.30 -3.47 14.76
C THR A 77 20.67 -4.11 14.50
N ALA A 78 20.82 -4.81 13.38
CA ALA A 78 22.05 -5.55 13.07
C ALA A 78 23.22 -4.66 12.60
N HIS A 79 22.94 -3.57 11.90
CA HIS A 79 23.96 -2.79 11.18
C HIS A 79 24.09 -1.34 11.61
N PHE A 80 23.17 -0.83 12.44
CA PHE A 80 23.19 0.57 12.87
C PHE A 80 23.14 0.66 14.41
N SER A 81 22.14 1.36 14.95
CA SER A 81 21.92 1.48 16.38
C SER A 81 20.53 0.96 16.74
N PRO A 82 20.29 0.51 17.99
CA PRO A 82 18.95 0.11 18.43
C PRO A 82 17.87 1.18 18.17
N ALA A 83 18.26 2.45 18.23
CA ALA A 83 17.38 3.58 17.96
C ALA A 83 16.94 3.67 16.49
N ALA A 84 17.76 3.20 15.55
CA ALA A 84 17.42 3.18 14.13
C ALA A 84 16.31 2.18 13.79
N ALA A 85 16.00 1.23 14.68
CA ALA A 85 14.89 0.29 14.51
C ALA A 85 13.52 0.90 14.88
N VAL A 86 13.51 2.00 15.62
CA VAL A 86 12.30 2.66 16.13
C VAL A 86 11.34 3.07 15.00
N PRO A 87 11.78 3.75 13.91
CA PRO A 87 10.89 4.09 12.80
C PRO A 87 10.25 2.86 12.16
N SER A 88 11.00 1.77 11.95
CA SER A 88 10.46 0.53 11.37
C SER A 88 9.43 -0.15 12.28
N ALA A 89 9.65 -0.16 13.60
CA ALA A 89 8.68 -0.69 14.55
C ALA A 89 7.37 0.13 14.56
N ILE A 90 7.47 1.46 14.60
CA ILE A 90 6.30 2.35 14.53
C ILE A 90 5.59 2.20 13.19
N PHE A 91 6.34 2.17 12.08
CA PHE A 91 5.80 1.93 10.74
C PHE A 91 5.01 0.64 10.70
N SER A 92 5.48 -0.40 11.39
CA SER A 92 4.80 -1.68 11.47
C SER A 92 3.42 -1.60 12.12
N VAL A 93 3.24 -0.79 13.15
CA VAL A 93 1.90 -0.58 13.72
C VAL A 93 1.04 0.23 12.74
N TRP A 94 1.61 1.31 12.21
CA TRP A 94 0.89 2.27 11.36
C TRP A 94 0.37 1.65 10.06
N HIS A 95 1.22 0.98 9.27
CA HIS A 95 0.81 0.43 7.96
C HIS A 95 -0.17 -0.75 8.09
N ASN A 96 -0.15 -1.48 9.21
CA ASN A 96 -1.16 -2.50 9.50
C ASN A 96 -2.55 -1.90 9.79
N ILE A 97 -2.62 -0.62 10.19
CA ILE A 97 -3.88 0.12 10.31
C ILE A 97 -4.26 0.72 8.95
N THR A 98 -3.33 1.41 8.28
CA THR A 98 -3.65 2.11 7.03
C THR A 98 -3.92 1.18 5.86
N GLY A 99 -3.23 0.03 5.76
CA GLY A 99 -3.41 -0.95 4.68
C GLY A 99 -4.86 -1.42 4.53
N PRO A 100 -5.47 -2.02 5.57
CA PRO A 100 -6.88 -2.43 5.55
C PRO A 100 -7.85 -1.27 5.35
N LEU A 101 -7.57 -0.09 5.91
CA LEU A 101 -8.40 1.11 5.71
C LEU A 101 -8.42 1.53 4.24
N VAL A 102 -7.26 1.64 3.62
CA VAL A 102 -7.11 2.01 2.19
C VAL A 102 -7.70 0.93 1.29
N ALA A 103 -7.47 -0.36 1.59
CA ALA A 103 -8.07 -1.46 0.83
C ALA A 103 -9.62 -1.38 0.88
N THR A 104 -10.18 -1.13 2.06
CA THR A 104 -11.63 -0.94 2.25
C THR A 104 -12.14 0.29 1.50
N LEU A 105 -11.41 1.39 1.54
CA LEU A 105 -11.72 2.62 0.81
C LEU A 105 -11.75 2.36 -0.70
N TYR A 106 -10.77 1.63 -1.23
CA TYR A 106 -10.70 1.23 -2.64
C TYR A 106 -11.82 0.28 -3.08
N GLN A 107 -12.37 -0.52 -2.18
CA GLN A 107 -13.56 -1.34 -2.46
C GLN A 107 -14.83 -0.47 -2.56
N ARG A 108 -14.94 0.57 -1.74
CA ARG A 108 -16.08 1.50 -1.78
C ARG A 108 -16.05 2.38 -3.04
N PHE A 109 -14.87 2.71 -3.53
CA PHE A 109 -14.67 3.31 -4.84
C PHE A 109 -14.79 2.25 -5.95
N LYS A 110 -16.01 1.75 -6.19
CA LYS A 110 -16.35 0.93 -7.36
C LYS A 110 -16.02 1.76 -8.61
N ASN A 111 -15.24 1.18 -9.53
CA ASN A 111 -14.85 1.87 -10.76
C ASN A 111 -16.03 1.85 -11.74
N ASP A 112 -16.45 3.03 -12.19
CA ASP A 112 -17.44 3.23 -13.25
C ASP A 112 -16.92 2.82 -14.66
N ASP A 113 -15.70 2.27 -14.74
CA ASP A 113 -15.06 1.85 -15.99
C ASP A 113 -15.61 0.54 -16.58
N ALA A 114 -16.60 -0.10 -15.93
CA ALA A 114 -17.26 -1.29 -16.47
C ALA A 114 -18.12 -1.01 -17.73
N THR A 115 -18.28 0.26 -18.11
CA THR A 115 -19.18 0.65 -19.21
C THR A 115 -18.46 0.90 -20.54
N SER A 116 -17.12 0.97 -20.59
CA SER A 116 -16.41 1.37 -21.84
C SER A 116 -15.88 0.23 -22.72
N THR A 117 -15.85 -1.02 -22.25
CA THR A 117 -15.29 -2.15 -23.04
C THR A 117 -16.34 -3.13 -23.56
N ALA A 118 -17.63 -2.91 -23.26
CA ALA A 118 -18.72 -3.75 -23.76
C ALA A 118 -19.33 -3.24 -25.07
N GLN A 119 -19.14 -1.97 -25.45
CA GLN A 119 -19.73 -1.40 -26.68
C GLN A 119 -18.92 -1.63 -27.96
N ASP A 120 -17.71 -2.19 -27.89
CA ASP A 120 -16.85 -2.40 -29.07
C ASP A 120 -16.92 -3.83 -29.65
N LYS A 121 -17.93 -4.62 -29.23
CA LYS A 121 -18.11 -6.01 -29.69
C LYS A 121 -19.47 -6.34 -30.28
N GLU A 122 -20.41 -5.40 -30.35
CA GLU A 122 -21.66 -5.60 -31.07
C GLU A 122 -21.57 -4.95 -32.47
N HIS A 123 -21.56 -5.81 -33.50
CA HIS A 123 -21.63 -5.54 -34.96
C HIS A 123 -20.35 -5.11 -35.69
N PRO A 124 -19.77 -6.03 -36.52
CA PRO A 124 -20.27 -6.17 -37.90
C PRO A 124 -20.25 -7.62 -38.44
N VAL A 125 -20.81 -8.61 -37.71
CA VAL A 125 -20.94 -9.99 -38.24
C VAL A 125 -22.33 -10.29 -38.81
N SER A 126 -23.37 -9.56 -38.42
CA SER A 126 -24.73 -9.86 -38.92
C SER A 126 -24.99 -9.40 -40.36
N ASP A 127 -24.15 -8.53 -40.93
CA ASP A 127 -24.30 -8.08 -42.33
C ASP A 127 -23.68 -9.08 -43.34
N ALA A 128 -22.69 -9.88 -42.92
CA ALA A 128 -22.07 -10.88 -43.80
C ALA A 128 -22.96 -12.10 -44.04
N THR A 129 -23.84 -12.44 -43.09
CA THR A 129 -24.80 -13.54 -43.21
C THR A 129 -26.06 -13.19 -44.00
N ALA A 130 -26.36 -11.90 -44.19
CA ALA A 130 -27.48 -11.44 -45.01
C ALA A 130 -27.13 -11.45 -46.51
N ALA A 131 -25.90 -11.06 -46.87
CA ALA A 131 -25.44 -11.01 -48.27
C ALA A 131 -25.19 -12.39 -48.93
N LEU A 132 -25.29 -13.48 -48.19
CA LEU A 132 -25.15 -14.86 -48.69
C LEU A 132 -26.49 -15.56 -48.92
N ARG A 133 -27.61 -14.84 -48.77
CA ARG A 133 -28.97 -15.41 -48.86
C ARG A 133 -29.80 -14.85 -50.02
N ASP A 134 -29.23 -13.98 -50.85
CA ASP A 134 -29.85 -13.43 -52.07
C ASP A 134 -29.20 -13.98 -53.35
#